data_AF-A0A3B1A2K7-F1
#
_entry.id   AF-A0A3B1A2K7-F1
#
_cell.length_a   1.000
_cell.length_b   1.000
_cell.length_c   1.000
_cell.angle_alpha   90.00
_cell.angle_beta   90.00
_cell.angle_gamma   90.00
#
_symmetry.space_group_name_H-M   'P 1'
#
loop_
_entity.id
_entity.type
_entity.pdbx_description
1 polymer ?
#
loop_
_entity_poly.entity_id
_entity_poly.type
_entity_poly.pdbx_seq_one_letter_code
_entity_poly.pdbx_strand_id
1 'polypeptide(L)'
;MAEKNTNLILSFYGGAGIGLLFGIIMGTSTTPTVGLVLGALTAVLAAILGLNDKHFTNAKAVRIGSFGLACVVGAYAGLYVRSHNLLSPSPETMKAQYIQLGFSEAQALELILYKEFGATASDKTPPINNNANTLNSTASNNLLTEITLPTNLSEKNTQQHNSLLFSANVNISGCDELSDTDASLDSKEVINNFKLTGGIWQHIANQVSIEVNIKSHAPVLLATKDAMCNRQGIAITQADCGATDLLDPTESYQQVQTRLSNRAEVWKELASKINQISAPDQEKSHALILIKNTICHDGKLG
;
A
#
# COMPACT_ATOMS: atom_id res chain seq x y z
N MET A 1 -21.53 47.28 36.99
CA MET A 1 -22.12 46.01 36.49
C MET A 1 -21.94 45.82 34.98
N ALA A 2 -22.05 46.86 34.15
CA ALA A 2 -21.91 46.74 32.68
C ALA A 2 -20.55 46.17 32.20
N GLU A 3 -19.43 46.60 32.80
CA GLU A 3 -18.08 46.21 32.36
C GLU A 3 -17.75 44.71 32.59
N LYS A 4 -18.35 44.09 33.62
CA LYS A 4 -18.17 42.67 33.91
C LYS A 4 -18.85 41.78 32.86
N ASN A 5 -19.96 42.25 32.30
CA ASN A 5 -20.72 41.52 31.27
C ASN A 5 -20.01 41.57 29.92
N THR A 6 -19.43 42.71 29.54
CA THR A 6 -18.69 42.86 28.28
C THR A 6 -17.49 41.90 28.21
N ASN A 7 -16.74 41.76 29.30
CA ASN A 7 -15.59 40.85 29.38
C ASN A 7 -15.98 39.37 29.28
N LEU A 8 -17.16 39.01 29.80
CA LEU A 8 -17.68 37.65 29.76
C LEU A 8 -18.14 37.28 28.34
N ILE A 9 -18.83 38.20 27.66
CA ILE A 9 -19.25 38.04 26.26
C ILE A 9 -18.03 37.92 25.33
N LEU A 10 -17.01 38.78 25.51
CA LEU A 10 -15.78 38.71 24.70
C LEU A 10 -15.05 37.37 24.89
N SER A 11 -15.05 36.87 26.12
CA SER A 11 -14.44 35.59 26.48
C SER A 11 -15.18 34.39 25.87
N PHE A 12 -16.52 34.46 25.81
CA PHE A 12 -17.35 33.46 25.13
C PHE A 12 -17.07 33.39 23.63
N TYR A 13 -17.11 34.52 22.91
CA TYR A 13 -16.84 34.51 21.47
C TYR A 13 -15.41 34.13 21.13
N GLY A 14 -14.44 34.56 21.94
CA GLY A 14 -13.04 34.19 21.75
C GLY A 14 -12.78 32.69 21.92
N GLY A 15 -13.39 32.07 22.93
CA GLY A 15 -13.30 30.61 23.12
C GLY A 15 -14.04 29.86 22.02
N ALA A 16 -15.31 30.22 21.77
CA ALA A 16 -16.15 29.55 20.78
C ALA A 16 -15.58 29.62 19.36
N GLY A 17 -15.07 30.77 18.91
CA GLY A 17 -14.54 30.93 17.56
C GLY A 17 -13.31 30.06 17.29
N ILE A 18 -12.34 30.06 18.22
CA ILE A 18 -11.13 29.23 18.11
C ILE A 18 -11.50 27.75 18.21
N GLY A 19 -12.41 27.39 19.13
CA GLY A 19 -12.89 26.02 19.30
C GLY A 19 -13.56 25.48 18.04
N LEU A 20 -14.49 26.24 17.45
CA LEU A 20 -15.20 25.86 16.23
C LEU A 20 -14.25 25.69 15.05
N LEU A 21 -13.34 26.65 14.83
CA LEU A 21 -12.33 26.57 13.76
C LEU A 21 -11.48 25.30 13.90
N PHE A 22 -10.97 25.06 15.11
CA PHE A 22 -10.13 23.91 15.40
C PHE A 22 -10.88 22.57 15.25
N GLY A 23 -12.12 22.53 15.76
CA GLY A 23 -13.00 21.37 15.63
C GLY A 23 -13.29 21.01 14.17
N ILE A 24 -13.61 21.99 13.33
CA ILE A 24 -13.83 21.75 11.89
C ILE A 24 -12.56 21.20 11.23
N ILE A 25 -11.39 21.79 11.51
CA ILE A 25 -10.12 21.30 10.95
C ILE A 25 -9.88 19.85 11.39
N MET A 26 -10.09 19.52 12.66
CA MET A 26 -9.99 18.14 13.14
C MET A 26 -10.98 17.19 12.47
N GLY A 27 -12.26 17.57 12.36
CA GLY A 27 -13.31 16.72 11.77
C GLY A 27 -13.16 16.49 10.26
N THR A 28 -12.59 17.46 9.55
CA THR A 28 -12.31 17.35 8.11
C THR A 28 -11.00 16.62 7.80
N SER A 29 -10.05 16.56 8.75
CA SER A 29 -8.75 15.91 8.52
C SER A 29 -8.87 14.38 8.42
N THR A 30 -8.31 13.82 7.37
CA THR A 30 -8.30 12.37 7.08
C THR A 30 -7.09 11.66 7.69
N THR A 31 -6.03 12.38 8.04
CA THR A 31 -4.77 11.78 8.48
C THR A 31 -4.68 11.69 10.01
N PRO A 32 -4.38 10.51 10.57
CA PRO A 32 -4.16 10.32 12.01
C PRO A 32 -3.08 11.25 12.59
N THR A 33 -2.06 11.57 11.77
CA THR A 33 -0.95 12.44 12.13
C THR A 33 -1.40 13.86 12.50
N VAL A 34 -2.35 14.42 11.76
CA VAL A 34 -2.87 15.77 12.04
C VAL A 34 -3.66 15.78 13.34
N GLY A 35 -4.44 14.73 13.62
CA GLY A 35 -5.14 14.59 14.90
C GLY A 35 -4.19 14.55 16.09
N LEU A 36 -3.06 13.85 15.95
CA LEU A 36 -2.03 13.73 16.99
C LEU A 36 -1.32 15.07 17.25
N VAL A 37 -0.90 15.76 16.19
CA VAL A 37 -0.26 17.09 16.29
C VAL A 37 -1.22 18.10 16.88
N LEU A 38 -2.46 18.14 16.39
CA LEU A 38 -3.49 19.05 16.89
C LEU A 38 -3.82 18.74 18.36
N GLY A 39 -3.96 17.46 18.74
CA GLY A 39 -4.18 17.07 20.14
C GLY A 39 -3.06 17.51 21.08
N ALA A 40 -1.80 17.37 20.66
CA ALA A 40 -0.65 17.88 21.41
C ALA A 40 -0.68 19.41 21.56
N LEU A 41 -1.02 20.14 20.48
CA LEU A 41 -1.19 21.59 20.52
C LEU A 41 -2.35 22.01 21.44
N THR A 42 -3.47 21.28 21.44
CA THR A 42 -4.58 21.54 22.36
C THR A 42 -4.16 21.34 23.82
N ALA A 43 -3.38 20.29 24.12
CA ALA A 43 -2.88 20.06 25.48
C ALA A 43 -1.95 21.19 25.95
N VAL A 44 -1.07 21.69 25.07
CA VAL A 44 -0.22 22.85 25.35
C VAL A 44 -1.07 24.12 25.54
N LEU A 45 -2.07 24.35 24.68
CA LEU A 45 -2.99 25.48 24.82
C LEU A 45 -3.81 25.41 26.12
N ALA A 46 -4.26 24.22 26.52
CA ALA A 46 -4.96 24.00 27.79
C ALA A 46 -4.08 24.35 29.00
N ALA A 47 -2.79 23.99 28.94
CA ALA A 47 -1.81 24.36 29.95
C ALA A 47 -1.58 25.89 30.00
N ILE A 48 -1.44 26.54 28.83
CA ILE A 48 -1.22 27.99 28.72
C ILE A 48 -2.47 28.81 29.09
N LEU A 49 -3.67 28.30 28.81
CA LEU A 49 -4.96 28.94 29.13
C LEU A 49 -5.27 28.92 30.64
N GLY A 50 -4.42 28.33 31.47
CA GLY A 50 -4.42 28.56 32.91
C GLY A 50 -5.25 27.57 33.71
N LEU A 51 -5.33 26.31 33.27
CA LEU A 51 -5.79 25.20 34.12
C LEU A 51 -4.96 25.06 35.42
N ASN A 52 -3.73 25.57 35.44
CA ASN A 52 -2.81 25.52 36.58
C ASN A 52 -2.72 26.81 37.40
N ASP A 53 -3.65 27.76 37.20
CA ASP A 53 -3.58 29.08 37.81
C ASP A 53 -4.41 29.13 39.12
N LYS A 54 -3.81 29.57 40.23
CA LYS A 54 -4.51 29.63 41.55
C LYS A 54 -5.65 30.66 41.60
N HIS A 55 -5.69 31.60 40.66
CA HIS A 55 -6.72 32.63 40.54
C HIS A 55 -7.58 32.40 39.29
N PHE A 56 -8.54 31.49 39.43
CA PHE A 56 -9.51 31.17 38.38
C PHE A 56 -10.62 32.22 38.35
N THR A 57 -10.76 32.94 37.23
CA THR A 57 -11.81 33.95 37.05
C THR A 57 -12.94 33.42 36.17
N ASN A 58 -14.17 33.93 36.36
CA ASN A 58 -15.33 33.53 35.56
C ASN A 58 -15.11 33.76 34.05
N ALA A 59 -14.34 34.78 33.66
CA ALA A 59 -14.02 35.03 32.25
C ALA A 59 -13.14 33.92 31.65
N LYS A 60 -12.12 33.45 32.39
CA LYS A 60 -11.29 32.29 31.98
C LYS A 60 -12.13 31.02 31.87
N ALA A 61 -13.00 30.78 32.85
CA ALA A 61 -13.92 29.63 32.86
C ALA A 61 -14.80 29.61 31.61
N VAL A 62 -15.43 30.74 31.28
CA VAL A 62 -16.31 30.88 30.11
C VAL A 62 -15.52 30.70 28.80
N ARG A 63 -14.30 31.23 28.70
CA ARG A 63 -13.45 31.04 27.51
C ARG A 63 -13.10 29.55 27.30
N ILE A 64 -12.69 28.83 28.35
CA ILE A 64 -12.33 27.41 28.27
C ILE A 64 -13.57 26.55 27.95
N GLY A 65 -14.68 26.81 28.64
CA GLY A 65 -15.94 26.07 28.43
C GLY A 65 -16.52 26.27 27.03
N SER A 66 -16.54 27.52 26.53
CA SER A 66 -17.01 27.83 25.18
C SER A 66 -16.10 27.24 24.10
N PHE A 67 -14.78 27.23 24.32
CA PHE A 67 -13.83 26.55 23.43
C PHE A 67 -14.13 25.06 23.31
N GLY A 68 -14.26 24.34 24.43
CA GLY A 68 -14.51 22.90 24.42
C GLY A 68 -15.82 22.54 23.73
N LEU A 69 -16.91 23.24 24.08
CA LEU A 69 -18.23 22.99 23.48
C LEU A 69 -18.25 23.29 21.98
N ALA A 70 -17.68 24.42 21.56
CA ALA A 70 -17.60 24.78 20.14
C ALA A 70 -16.69 23.83 19.35
N CYS A 71 -15.63 23.31 19.99
CA CYS A 71 -14.76 22.30 19.38
C CYS A 71 -15.51 21.00 19.07
N VAL A 72 -16.32 20.50 20.01
CA VAL A 72 -17.15 19.30 19.77
C VAL A 72 -18.13 19.54 18.63
N VAL A 73 -18.84 20.68 18.63
CA VAL A 73 -19.77 21.05 17.55
C VAL A 73 -19.05 21.16 16.22
N GLY A 74 -17.89 21.81 16.18
CA GLY A 74 -17.05 21.96 14.99
C GLY A 74 -16.56 20.61 14.46
N ALA A 75 -16.16 19.68 15.33
CA ALA A 75 -15.72 18.34 14.95
C ALA A 75 -16.86 17.54 14.30
N TYR A 76 -18.05 17.54 14.89
CA TYR A 76 -19.22 16.92 14.27
C TYR A 76 -19.61 17.58 12.95
N ALA A 77 -19.54 18.91 12.86
CA ALA A 77 -19.80 19.63 11.61
C ALA A 77 -18.77 19.28 10.52
N GLY A 78 -17.48 19.22 10.86
CA GLY A 78 -16.42 18.82 9.93
C GLY A 78 -16.59 17.38 9.46
N LEU A 79 -16.94 16.47 10.38
CA LEU A 79 -17.25 15.08 10.05
C LEU A 79 -18.48 14.98 9.14
N TYR A 80 -19.54 15.76 9.43
CA TYR A 80 -20.75 15.78 8.61
C TYR A 80 -20.49 16.28 7.19
N VAL A 81 -19.73 17.38 7.03
CA VAL A 81 -19.32 17.93 5.73
C VAL A 81 -18.52 16.90 4.93
N ARG A 82 -17.62 16.18 5.60
CA ARG A 82 -16.84 15.10 5.02
C ARG A 82 -17.71 13.92 4.61
N SER A 83 -18.59 13.42 5.48
CA SER A 83 -19.42 12.24 5.22
C SER A 83 -20.46 12.46 4.13
N HIS A 84 -20.96 13.69 3.95
CA HIS A 84 -21.96 14.00 2.93
C HIS A 84 -21.34 14.46 1.61
N ASN A 85 -20.02 14.37 1.46
CA ASN A 85 -19.34 14.72 0.20
C ASN A 85 -19.72 16.12 -0.30
N LEU A 86 -20.05 17.03 0.63
CA LEU A 86 -20.64 18.33 0.31
C LEU A 86 -19.66 19.25 -0.44
N LEU A 87 -18.37 18.93 -0.35
CA LEU A 87 -17.26 19.63 -1.01
C LEU A 87 -16.66 18.84 -2.18
N SER A 88 -17.06 17.59 -2.41
CA SER A 88 -16.59 16.85 -3.59
C SER A 88 -17.46 17.21 -4.80
N PRO A 89 -16.86 17.47 -5.98
CA PRO A 89 -17.63 17.69 -7.21
C PRO A 89 -18.53 16.48 -7.49
N SER A 90 -19.77 16.73 -7.92
CA SER A 90 -20.69 15.63 -8.24
C SER A 90 -20.10 14.76 -9.36
N PRO A 91 -20.38 13.44 -9.38
CA PRO A 91 -19.83 12.53 -10.40
C PRO A 91 -20.17 12.97 -11.84
N GLU A 92 -21.28 13.70 -12.03
CA GLU A 92 -21.65 14.29 -13.32
C GLU A 92 -20.63 15.34 -13.80
N THR A 93 -20.15 16.18 -12.88
CA THR A 93 -19.13 17.19 -13.20
C THR A 93 -17.76 16.58 -13.47
N MET A 94 -17.42 15.47 -12.79
CA MET A 94 -16.19 14.72 -13.09
C MET A 94 -16.25 14.06 -14.47
N LYS A 95 -17.37 13.43 -14.82
CA LYS A 95 -17.58 12.84 -16.15
C LYS A 95 -17.39 13.88 -17.26
N ALA A 96 -17.96 15.07 -17.10
CA ALA A 96 -17.82 16.16 -18.06
C ALA A 96 -16.34 16.59 -18.25
N GLN A 97 -15.56 16.64 -17.17
CA GLN A 97 -14.12 16.97 -17.25
C GLN A 97 -13.31 15.90 -17.99
N TYR A 98 -13.55 14.61 -17.75
CA TYR A 98 -12.85 13.54 -18.48
C TYR A 98 -13.19 13.53 -19.96
N ILE A 99 -14.44 13.80 -20.32
CA ILE A 99 -14.85 13.91 -21.74
C ILE A 99 -14.16 15.11 -22.41
N GLN A 100 -14.02 16.24 -21.71
CA GLN A 100 -13.28 17.41 -22.22
C GLN A 100 -11.79 17.14 -22.42
N LEU A 101 -11.21 16.22 -21.65
CA LEU A 101 -9.82 15.76 -21.80
C LEU A 101 -9.64 14.71 -22.92
N GLY A 102 -10.72 14.36 -23.63
CA GLY A 102 -10.68 13.44 -24.76
C GLY A 102 -10.86 11.96 -24.41
N PHE A 103 -11.21 11.64 -23.16
CA PHE A 103 -11.55 10.26 -22.79
C PHE A 103 -12.94 9.89 -23.31
N SER A 104 -13.08 8.66 -23.80
CA SER A 104 -14.39 8.10 -24.13
C SER A 104 -15.26 7.94 -22.88
N GLU A 105 -16.57 8.02 -23.04
CA GLU A 105 -17.52 7.91 -21.93
C GLU A 105 -17.37 6.61 -21.12
N ALA A 106 -17.07 5.50 -21.80
CA ALA A 106 -16.83 4.20 -21.18
C ALA A 106 -15.53 4.18 -20.36
N GLN A 107 -14.44 4.74 -20.88
CA GLN A 107 -13.16 4.82 -20.16
C GLN A 107 -13.24 5.77 -18.97
N ALA A 108 -13.96 6.89 -19.09
CA ALA A 108 -14.18 7.82 -18.00
C ALA A 108 -14.95 7.15 -16.85
N LEU A 109 -15.97 6.35 -17.17
CA LEU A 109 -16.74 5.59 -16.17
C LEU A 109 -15.88 4.53 -15.48
N GLU A 110 -15.05 3.80 -16.22
CA GLU A 110 -14.13 2.81 -15.65
C GLU A 110 -13.08 3.46 -14.73
N LEU A 111 -12.51 4.60 -15.13
CA LEU A 111 -11.59 5.39 -14.32
C LEU A 111 -12.25 5.95 -13.06
N ILE A 112 -13.50 6.39 -13.14
CA ILE A 112 -14.26 6.85 -11.97
C ILE A 112 -14.55 5.67 -11.04
N LEU A 113 -14.96 4.52 -11.58
CA LEU A 113 -15.23 3.32 -10.79
C LEU A 113 -13.96 2.81 -10.08
N TYR A 114 -12.84 2.80 -10.80
CA TYR A 114 -11.54 2.45 -10.25
C TYR A 114 -11.10 3.43 -9.14
N LYS A 115 -11.32 4.74 -9.33
CA LYS A 115 -10.94 5.76 -8.34
C LYS A 115 -11.81 5.77 -7.09
N GLU A 116 -13.12 5.53 -7.23
CA GLU A 116 -14.07 5.58 -6.12
C GLU A 116 -14.16 4.24 -5.37
N PHE A 117 -14.03 3.11 -6.07
CA PHE A 117 -14.28 1.78 -5.51
C PHE A 117 -13.09 0.82 -5.61
N GLY A 118 -12.00 1.20 -6.27
CA GLY A 118 -10.84 0.32 -6.48
C GLY A 118 -11.14 -0.89 -7.39
N ALA A 119 -12.30 -0.92 -8.05
CA ALA A 119 -12.73 -2.04 -8.87
C ALA A 119 -12.36 -1.80 -10.35
N THR A 120 -11.62 -2.74 -10.95
CA THR A 120 -11.44 -2.80 -12.41
C THR A 120 -12.65 -3.51 -13.01
N ALA A 121 -13.38 -2.82 -13.88
CA ALA A 121 -14.43 -3.44 -14.69
C ALA A 121 -13.80 -4.14 -15.91
N SER A 122 -12.84 -5.03 -15.68
CA SER A 122 -12.26 -5.88 -16.73
C SER A 122 -12.52 -7.34 -16.42
N ASP A 123 -13.80 -7.70 -16.53
CA ASP A 123 -14.19 -9.03 -17.03
C ASP A 123 -15.18 -8.82 -18.17
N LYS A 124 -14.63 -8.38 -19.31
CA LYS A 124 -15.20 -8.52 -20.66
C LYS A 124 -14.24 -7.91 -21.66
N THR A 125 -13.34 -8.76 -22.17
CA THR A 125 -12.74 -8.53 -23.48
C THR A 125 -13.86 -8.43 -24.53
N PRO A 126 -13.93 -7.36 -25.34
CA PRO A 126 -14.77 -7.37 -26.53
C PRO A 126 -14.21 -8.41 -27.52
N PRO A 127 -15.05 -9.10 -28.30
CA PRO A 127 -14.60 -10.13 -29.22
C PRO A 127 -13.72 -9.50 -30.31
N ILE A 128 -12.47 -9.96 -30.37
CA ILE A 128 -11.56 -9.70 -31.48
C ILE A 128 -12.17 -10.37 -32.72
N ASN A 129 -12.73 -9.56 -33.62
CA ASN A 129 -13.25 -10.03 -34.90
C ASN A 129 -12.07 -10.15 -35.88
N ASN A 130 -11.45 -11.33 -35.92
CA ASN A 130 -10.45 -11.67 -36.92
C ASN A 130 -11.13 -11.90 -38.27
N ASN A 131 -10.95 -10.98 -39.22
CA ASN A 131 -11.08 -11.26 -40.66
C ASN A 131 -10.52 -10.10 -41.51
N ALA A 132 -9.29 -10.24 -42.02
CA ALA A 132 -8.88 -9.78 -43.36
C ALA A 132 -7.44 -10.23 -43.70
N ASN A 133 -7.35 -11.39 -44.37
CA ASN A 133 -6.50 -11.75 -45.51
C ASN A 133 -5.18 -10.98 -45.79
N THR A 134 -4.08 -11.74 -45.70
CA THR A 134 -2.97 -11.91 -46.68
C THR A 134 -2.70 -10.80 -47.71
N LEU A 135 -1.46 -10.26 -47.73
CA LEU A 135 -0.52 -10.42 -48.86
C LEU A 135 0.89 -9.87 -48.53
N ASN A 136 1.90 -10.51 -49.13
CA ASN A 136 3.35 -10.30 -49.08
C ASN A 136 3.83 -8.86 -49.34
N SER A 137 4.95 -8.44 -48.74
CA SER A 137 6.21 -8.13 -49.46
C SER A 137 7.28 -7.51 -48.55
N THR A 138 8.53 -7.85 -48.88
CA THR A 138 9.83 -7.46 -48.33
C THR A 138 10.14 -5.96 -48.50
N ALA A 139 10.89 -5.41 -47.52
CA ALA A 139 11.79 -4.24 -47.56
C ALA A 139 11.22 -2.82 -47.82
N SER A 140 11.26 -1.95 -46.80
CA SER A 140 12.07 -0.70 -46.78
C SER A 140 11.64 0.27 -45.67
N ASN A 141 12.60 0.58 -44.81
CA ASN A 141 12.95 1.86 -44.20
C ASN A 141 11.89 2.97 -43.98
N ASN A 142 11.90 3.38 -42.71
CA ASN A 142 11.78 4.74 -42.18
C ASN A 142 10.40 5.37 -41.96
N LEU A 143 10.34 5.97 -40.77
CA LEU A 143 9.51 7.08 -40.34
C LEU A 143 8.17 6.69 -39.72
N LEU A 144 8.15 6.57 -38.39
CA LEU A 144 7.46 7.53 -37.51
C LEU A 144 7.86 7.25 -36.04
N THR A 145 8.83 8.05 -35.60
CA THR A 145 8.87 8.73 -34.29
C THR A 145 8.35 7.96 -33.08
N GLU A 146 9.27 7.18 -32.53
CA GLU A 146 9.47 6.93 -31.10
C GLU A 146 9.18 8.19 -30.26
N ILE A 147 8.06 8.20 -29.53
CA ILE A 147 7.90 9.06 -28.35
C ILE A 147 8.50 8.27 -27.18
N THR A 148 9.82 8.38 -27.05
CA THR A 148 10.57 7.95 -25.87
C THR A 148 10.18 8.86 -24.71
N LEU A 149 9.41 8.34 -23.76
CA LEU A 149 9.28 8.95 -22.44
C LEU A 149 10.60 8.71 -21.69
N PRO A 150 11.28 9.73 -21.14
CA PRO A 150 12.56 9.53 -20.48
C PRO A 150 12.38 8.71 -19.19
N THR A 151 12.86 7.48 -19.23
CA THR A 151 13.20 6.66 -18.06
C THR A 151 14.43 7.25 -17.38
N ASN A 152 14.24 8.18 -16.45
CA ASN A 152 15.21 8.50 -15.41
C ASN A 152 14.51 9.25 -14.27
N LEU A 153 13.95 8.47 -13.34
CA LEU A 153 13.77 8.86 -11.95
C LEU A 153 13.87 7.58 -11.12
N SER A 154 15.12 7.18 -10.89
CA SER A 154 15.44 6.35 -9.75
C SER A 154 15.36 7.20 -8.49
N GLU A 155 14.98 6.53 -7.40
CA GLU A 155 15.10 6.92 -5.99
C GLU A 155 13.89 7.59 -5.33
N LYS A 156 13.19 6.73 -4.58
CA LYS A 156 12.75 7.00 -3.20
C LYS A 156 11.42 7.73 -3.01
N ASN A 157 10.34 7.09 -3.42
CA ASN A 157 9.10 6.97 -2.64
C ASN A 157 8.13 6.12 -3.45
N THR A 158 7.55 5.10 -2.82
CA THR A 158 6.25 4.55 -3.21
C THR A 158 5.20 5.66 -3.09
N GLN A 159 5.12 6.53 -4.10
CA GLN A 159 4.00 7.46 -4.25
C GLN A 159 2.86 6.72 -4.95
N GLN A 160 2.16 5.89 -4.17
CA GLN A 160 0.76 5.61 -4.44
C GLN A 160 0.06 6.95 -4.63
N HIS A 161 -0.72 7.10 -5.72
CA HIS A 161 -1.61 8.23 -5.91
C HIS A 161 -2.73 8.17 -4.87
N ASN A 162 -2.40 8.58 -3.64
CA ASN A 162 -3.32 8.69 -2.53
C ASN A 162 -4.26 9.88 -2.80
N SER A 163 -5.47 9.56 -3.25
CA SER A 163 -6.59 10.47 -3.04
C SER A 163 -6.71 10.71 -1.53
N LEU A 164 -6.36 11.93 -1.10
CA LEU A 164 -6.30 12.39 0.30
C LEU A 164 -7.60 12.19 1.11
N LEU A 165 -8.69 11.80 0.44
CA LEU A 165 -10.00 11.53 1.03
C LEU A 165 -10.27 10.04 1.33
N PHE A 166 -9.56 9.10 0.69
CA PHE A 166 -9.86 7.65 0.75
C PHE A 166 -8.67 6.73 1.09
N SER A 167 -7.49 7.27 1.36
CA SER A 167 -6.34 6.46 1.75
C SER A 167 -6.43 6.02 3.22
N ALA A 168 -7.31 5.06 3.51
CA ALA A 168 -7.02 4.13 4.59
C ALA A 168 -5.74 3.40 4.18
N ASN A 169 -4.72 3.39 5.05
CA ASN A 169 -3.52 2.61 4.80
C ASN A 169 -3.92 1.13 4.90
N VAL A 170 -4.35 0.54 3.79
CA VAL A 170 -4.60 -0.90 3.73
C VAL A 170 -3.22 -1.53 3.69
N ASN A 171 -2.84 -2.19 4.79
CA ASN A 171 -1.62 -3.00 4.82
C ASN A 171 -1.93 -4.26 4.00
N ILE A 172 -1.78 -4.16 2.68
CA ILE A 172 -1.90 -5.29 1.78
C ILE A 172 -0.64 -6.12 2.00
N SER A 173 -0.79 -7.37 2.41
CA SER A 173 0.37 -8.24 2.57
C SER A 173 0.92 -8.58 1.18
N GLY A 174 2.23 -8.83 1.06
CA GLY A 174 2.80 -9.24 -0.24
C GLY A 174 2.17 -10.52 -0.80
N CYS A 175 1.55 -11.35 0.06
CA CYS A 175 0.77 -12.51 -0.37
C CYS A 175 -0.55 -12.14 -1.04
N ASP A 176 -1.22 -11.06 -0.60
CA ASP A 176 -2.44 -10.57 -1.22
C ASP A 176 -2.13 -10.00 -2.61
N GLU A 177 -1.02 -9.26 -2.75
CA GLU A 177 -0.57 -8.74 -4.06
C GLU A 177 -0.20 -9.84 -5.06
N LEU A 178 0.33 -10.97 -4.57
CA LEU A 178 0.72 -12.11 -5.39
C LEU A 178 -0.38 -13.17 -5.54
N SER A 179 -1.58 -12.92 -5.00
CA SER A 179 -2.68 -13.90 -5.01
C SER A 179 -3.04 -14.37 -6.42
N ASP A 180 -3.09 -13.44 -7.38
CA ASP A 180 -3.40 -13.70 -8.79
C ASP A 180 -2.19 -14.15 -9.63
N THR A 181 -0.99 -14.23 -9.05
CA THR A 181 0.22 -14.66 -9.79
C THR A 181 0.35 -16.17 -9.78
N ASP A 182 0.02 -16.86 -10.87
CA ASP A 182 0.03 -18.33 -10.95
C ASP A 182 0.86 -18.88 -12.13
N ALA A 183 0.79 -20.20 -12.34
CA ALA A 183 1.54 -20.90 -13.38
C ALA A 183 0.97 -20.71 -14.82
N SER A 184 -0.17 -20.03 -14.97
CA SER A 184 -0.75 -19.72 -16.28
C SER A 184 -0.10 -18.51 -16.95
N LEU A 185 0.55 -17.65 -16.15
CA LEU A 185 1.27 -16.46 -16.61
C LEU A 185 2.61 -16.79 -17.27
N ASP A 186 3.09 -15.92 -18.14
CA ASP A 186 4.44 -16.06 -18.70
C ASP A 186 5.51 -15.90 -17.62
N SER A 187 6.63 -16.60 -17.75
CA SER A 187 7.70 -16.56 -16.76
C SER A 187 8.21 -15.15 -16.47
N LYS A 188 8.21 -14.26 -17.47
CA LYS A 188 8.62 -12.86 -17.27
C LYS A 188 7.61 -12.06 -16.46
N GLU A 189 6.33 -12.34 -16.63
CA GLU A 189 5.24 -11.69 -15.90
C GLU A 189 5.26 -12.10 -14.43
N VAL A 190 5.45 -13.40 -14.14
CA VAL A 190 5.65 -13.90 -12.77
C VAL A 190 6.81 -13.18 -12.09
N ILE A 191 7.97 -13.08 -12.74
CA ILE A 191 9.14 -12.39 -12.17
C ILE A 191 8.82 -10.91 -11.94
N ASN A 192 8.12 -10.26 -12.88
CA ASN A 192 7.77 -8.85 -12.77
C ASN A 192 6.82 -8.59 -11.61
N ASN A 193 5.80 -9.45 -11.40
CA ASN A 193 4.87 -9.31 -10.29
C ASN A 193 5.58 -9.38 -8.94
N PHE A 194 6.49 -10.33 -8.74
CA PHE A 194 7.29 -10.41 -7.51
C PHE A 194 8.20 -9.18 -7.31
N LYS A 195 8.75 -8.62 -8.39
CA LYS A 195 9.55 -7.39 -8.31
C LYS A 195 8.70 -6.17 -7.96
N LEU A 196 7.48 -6.10 -8.48
CA LEU A 196 6.54 -5.01 -8.22
C LEU A 196 5.99 -5.05 -6.79
N THR A 197 5.81 -6.24 -6.21
CA THR A 197 5.41 -6.40 -4.80
C THR A 197 6.43 -5.79 -3.83
N GLY A 198 7.69 -5.67 -4.25
CA GLY A 198 8.72 -5.03 -3.42
C GLY A 198 9.16 -5.88 -2.22
N GLY A 199 9.92 -5.25 -1.32
CA GLY A 199 10.39 -5.86 -0.08
C GLY A 199 11.11 -7.19 -0.31
N ILE A 200 10.81 -8.19 0.52
CA ILE A 200 11.41 -9.52 0.45
C ILE A 200 11.17 -10.22 -0.89
N TRP A 201 9.98 -10.03 -1.48
CA TRP A 201 9.58 -10.70 -2.72
C TRP A 201 10.43 -10.22 -3.90
N GLN A 202 10.72 -8.92 -3.95
CA GLN A 202 11.62 -8.34 -4.94
C GLN A 202 13.05 -8.86 -4.76
N HIS A 203 13.53 -8.98 -3.52
CA HIS A 203 14.86 -9.54 -3.26
C HIS A 203 14.97 -11.00 -3.71
N ILE A 204 13.98 -11.84 -3.38
CA ILE A 204 13.92 -13.23 -3.83
C ILE A 204 13.89 -13.28 -5.37
N ALA A 205 13.04 -12.49 -6.03
CA ALA A 205 12.97 -12.45 -7.48
C ALA A 205 14.28 -12.04 -8.15
N ASN A 206 14.97 -11.05 -7.60
CA ASN A 206 16.27 -10.63 -8.10
C ASN A 206 17.34 -11.72 -7.94
N GLN A 207 17.41 -12.36 -6.77
CA GLN A 207 18.40 -13.40 -6.50
C GLN A 207 18.15 -14.66 -7.35
N VAL A 208 16.90 -15.13 -7.43
CA VAL A 208 16.51 -16.26 -8.30
C VAL A 208 16.82 -15.96 -9.77
N SER A 209 16.59 -14.72 -10.23
CA SER A 209 16.89 -14.33 -11.62
C SER A 209 18.39 -14.40 -11.97
N ILE A 210 19.27 -14.26 -10.99
CA ILE A 210 20.74 -14.24 -11.17
C ILE A 210 21.33 -15.65 -11.07
N GLU A 211 20.92 -16.41 -10.05
CA GLU A 211 21.62 -17.62 -9.61
C GLU A 211 20.98 -18.92 -10.13
N VAL A 212 19.71 -18.89 -10.53
CA VAL A 212 18.94 -20.07 -10.97
C VAL A 212 18.80 -20.08 -12.50
N ASN A 213 18.57 -21.26 -13.12
CA ASN A 213 18.35 -21.33 -14.56
C ASN A 213 17.03 -20.64 -14.94
N ILE A 214 17.04 -19.95 -16.08
CA ILE A 214 15.89 -19.21 -16.64
C ILE A 214 14.62 -20.06 -16.73
N LYS A 215 14.75 -21.36 -17.05
CA LYS A 215 13.59 -22.27 -17.15
C LYS A 215 12.92 -22.55 -15.81
N SER A 216 13.63 -22.36 -14.70
CA SER A 216 13.16 -22.67 -13.35
C SER A 216 12.77 -21.44 -12.54
N HIS A 217 12.98 -20.22 -13.06
CA HIS A 217 12.69 -18.97 -12.34
C HIS A 217 11.24 -18.91 -11.82
N ALA A 218 10.27 -18.98 -12.74
CA ALA A 218 8.86 -18.88 -12.36
C ALA A 218 8.39 -20.04 -11.46
N PRO A 219 8.70 -21.33 -11.74
CA PRO A 219 8.36 -22.42 -10.83
C PRO A 219 8.94 -22.26 -9.41
N VAL A 220 10.18 -21.79 -9.28
CA VAL A 220 10.83 -21.56 -7.97
C VAL A 220 10.15 -20.41 -7.22
N LEU A 221 9.82 -19.31 -7.90
CA LEU A 221 9.12 -18.18 -7.30
C LEU A 221 7.71 -18.57 -6.84
N LEU A 222 6.94 -19.26 -7.69
CA LEU A 222 5.61 -19.74 -7.35
C LEU A 222 5.63 -20.75 -6.19
N ALA A 223 6.59 -21.67 -6.18
CA ALA A 223 6.80 -22.59 -5.04
C ALA A 223 7.09 -21.83 -3.73
N THR A 224 7.84 -20.72 -3.82
CA THR A 224 8.13 -19.84 -2.68
C THR A 224 6.88 -19.14 -2.19
N LYS A 225 6.10 -18.53 -3.10
CA LYS A 225 4.82 -17.91 -2.78
C LYS A 225 3.88 -18.90 -2.11
N ASP A 226 3.65 -20.06 -2.72
CA ASP A 226 2.75 -21.08 -2.19
C ASP A 226 3.14 -21.48 -0.77
N ALA A 227 4.43 -21.76 -0.53
CA ALA A 227 4.88 -22.22 0.78
C ALA A 227 4.74 -21.15 1.88
N MET A 228 4.92 -19.88 1.53
CA MET A 228 4.85 -18.77 2.49
C MET A 228 3.41 -18.27 2.69
N CYS A 229 2.63 -18.17 1.61
CA CYS A 229 1.30 -17.53 1.63
C CYS A 229 0.16 -18.47 1.99
N ASN A 230 0.34 -19.79 1.85
CA ASN A 230 -0.68 -20.76 2.26
C ASN A 230 -0.84 -20.84 3.80
N ARG A 231 -0.01 -20.12 4.57
CA ARG A 231 -0.12 -20.03 6.03
C ARG A 231 -0.74 -18.71 6.44
N GLN A 232 -2.01 -18.79 6.86
CA GLN A 232 -2.68 -17.65 7.48
C GLN A 232 -2.01 -17.30 8.82
N GLY A 233 -1.23 -16.21 8.84
CA GLY A 233 -0.80 -15.54 10.07
C GLY A 233 0.46 -16.06 10.78
N ILE A 234 1.28 -16.89 10.12
CA ILE A 234 2.57 -17.33 10.70
C ILE A 234 3.70 -16.52 10.06
N ALA A 235 4.16 -15.48 10.76
CA ALA A 235 5.39 -14.78 10.39
C ALA A 235 6.60 -15.69 10.63
N ILE A 236 7.51 -15.79 9.66
CA ILE A 236 8.78 -16.50 9.84
C ILE A 236 9.60 -15.68 10.84
N THR A 237 9.94 -16.30 11.96
CA THR A 237 10.73 -15.69 13.02
C THR A 237 12.21 -16.01 12.86
N GLN A 238 13.08 -15.26 13.51
CA GLN A 238 14.51 -15.55 13.55
C GLN A 238 14.82 -16.96 14.08
N ALA A 239 13.94 -17.51 14.94
CA ALA A 239 14.09 -18.87 15.46
C ALA A 239 13.90 -19.94 14.36
N ASP A 240 13.00 -19.69 13.39
CA ASP A 240 12.74 -20.58 12.26
C ASP A 240 13.92 -20.64 11.27
N CYS A 241 14.73 -19.57 11.24
CA CYS A 241 15.97 -19.49 10.48
C CYS A 241 17.13 -20.29 11.11
N GLY A 242 17.05 -20.57 12.42
CA GLY A 242 18.09 -21.21 13.22
C GLY A 242 19.34 -20.32 13.39
N ALA A 243 20.27 -20.75 14.26
CA ALA A 243 21.63 -20.22 14.20
C ALA A 243 22.16 -20.45 12.79
N THR A 244 22.85 -19.46 12.23
CA THR A 244 23.42 -19.37 10.88
C THR A 244 24.36 -20.52 10.53
N ASP A 245 23.83 -21.73 10.47
CA ASP A 245 24.43 -22.85 9.78
C ASP A 245 24.37 -22.46 8.31
N LEU A 246 25.48 -21.90 7.83
CA LEU A 246 25.74 -21.71 6.41
C LEU A 246 25.51 -23.07 5.75
N LEU A 247 24.45 -23.16 4.96
CA LEU A 247 24.22 -24.33 4.12
C LEU A 247 25.29 -24.27 3.03
N ASP A 248 26.03 -25.37 2.87
CA ASP A 248 27.07 -25.45 1.86
C ASP A 248 26.41 -25.61 0.48
N PRO A 249 26.72 -24.75 -0.51
CA PRO A 249 26.15 -24.84 -1.85
C PRO A 249 26.49 -26.15 -2.59
N THR A 250 27.44 -26.93 -2.08
CA THR A 250 27.80 -28.26 -2.61
C THR A 250 26.98 -29.41 -2.02
N GLU A 251 26.14 -29.16 -1.00
CA GLU A 251 25.27 -30.18 -0.43
C GLU A 251 24.22 -30.67 -1.44
N SER A 252 23.93 -31.97 -1.37
CA SER A 252 22.85 -32.56 -2.16
C SER A 252 21.48 -32.05 -1.68
N TYR A 253 20.51 -32.02 -2.59
CA TYR A 253 19.14 -31.58 -2.27
C TYR A 253 18.52 -32.32 -1.08
N GLN A 254 18.74 -33.64 -0.96
CA GLN A 254 18.20 -34.44 0.16
C GLN A 254 18.82 -34.04 1.50
N GLN A 255 20.11 -33.69 1.54
CA GLN A 255 20.77 -33.21 2.76
C GLN A 255 20.19 -31.85 3.19
N VAL A 256 20.10 -30.91 2.25
CA VAL A 256 19.53 -29.58 2.50
C VAL A 256 18.07 -29.69 2.95
N GLN A 257 17.27 -30.50 2.27
CA GLN A 257 15.86 -30.76 2.62
C GLN A 257 15.73 -31.32 4.03
N THR A 258 16.55 -32.32 4.40
CA THR A 258 16.49 -32.93 5.74
C THR A 258 16.84 -31.92 6.83
N ARG A 259 17.88 -31.10 6.62
CA ARG A 259 18.30 -30.07 7.58
C ARG A 259 17.22 -28.99 7.76
N LEU A 260 16.59 -28.56 6.68
CA LEU A 260 15.57 -27.51 6.70
C LEU A 260 14.21 -28.00 7.21
N SER A 261 13.79 -29.21 6.83
CA SER A 261 12.50 -29.78 7.25
C SER A 261 12.43 -30.04 8.75
N ASN A 262 13.57 -30.24 9.41
CA ASN A 262 13.65 -30.40 10.87
C ASN A 262 13.55 -29.08 11.64
N ARG A 263 13.56 -27.92 10.98
CA ARG A 263 13.58 -26.60 11.64
C ARG A 263 12.20 -25.97 11.74
N ALA A 264 11.51 -25.83 10.61
CA ALA A 264 10.18 -25.22 10.57
C ALA A 264 9.35 -25.83 9.43
N GLU A 265 8.03 -25.88 9.62
CA GLU A 265 7.13 -26.50 8.65
C GLU A 265 7.08 -25.71 7.33
N VAL A 266 7.32 -24.39 7.35
CA VAL A 266 7.43 -23.56 6.12
C VAL A 266 8.53 -24.05 5.19
N TRP A 267 9.68 -24.47 5.75
CA TRP A 267 10.79 -24.96 4.95
C TRP A 267 10.54 -26.36 4.39
N LYS A 268 9.81 -27.18 5.13
CA LYS A 268 9.37 -28.50 4.68
C LYS A 268 8.39 -28.39 3.51
N GLU A 269 7.45 -27.45 3.59
CA GLU A 269 6.48 -27.15 2.54
C GLU A 269 7.19 -26.59 1.29
N LEU A 270 8.09 -25.63 1.47
CA LEU A 270 8.91 -25.07 0.40
C LEU A 270 9.76 -26.14 -0.30
N ALA A 271 10.46 -26.97 0.48
CA ALA A 271 11.24 -28.07 -0.08
C ALA A 271 10.33 -29.02 -0.86
N SER A 272 9.17 -29.42 -0.31
CA SER A 272 8.22 -30.29 -1.00
C SER A 272 7.78 -29.72 -2.35
N LYS A 273 7.47 -28.42 -2.42
CA LYS A 273 7.11 -27.72 -3.67
C LYS A 273 8.27 -27.66 -4.66
N ILE A 274 9.48 -27.32 -4.20
CA ILE A 274 10.68 -27.31 -5.05
C ILE A 274 11.02 -28.70 -5.61
N ASN A 275 10.76 -29.77 -4.85
CA ASN A 275 11.00 -31.14 -5.33
C ASN A 275 10.18 -31.49 -6.58
N GLN A 276 8.99 -30.90 -6.72
CA GLN A 276 8.08 -31.12 -7.84
C GLN A 276 8.53 -30.41 -9.12
N ILE A 277 9.47 -29.47 -9.03
CA ILE A 277 10.00 -28.73 -10.18
C ILE A 277 10.88 -29.67 -11.03
N SER A 278 10.72 -29.61 -12.35
CA SER A 278 11.55 -30.34 -13.30
C SER A 278 12.90 -29.62 -13.49
N ALA A 279 13.78 -29.75 -12.48
CA ALA A 279 15.12 -29.18 -12.47
C ALA A 279 16.14 -30.18 -11.88
N PRO A 280 17.43 -30.07 -12.20
CA PRO A 280 18.48 -30.88 -11.58
C PRO A 280 18.54 -30.69 -10.05
N ASP A 281 18.91 -31.73 -9.31
CA ASP A 281 18.97 -31.69 -7.83
C ASP A 281 19.89 -30.59 -7.30
N GLN A 282 20.99 -30.29 -8.00
CA GLN A 282 21.90 -29.19 -7.64
C GLN A 282 21.24 -27.81 -7.77
N GLU A 283 20.35 -27.63 -8.76
CA GLU A 283 19.62 -26.38 -8.94
C GLU A 283 18.53 -26.23 -7.88
N LYS A 284 17.85 -27.33 -7.53
CA LYS A 284 16.87 -27.37 -6.44
C LYS A 284 17.51 -27.04 -5.08
N SER A 285 18.70 -27.60 -4.80
CA SER A 285 19.42 -27.31 -3.55
C SER A 285 19.86 -25.85 -3.50
N HIS A 286 20.42 -25.32 -4.60
CA HIS A 286 20.80 -23.91 -4.69
C HIS A 286 19.59 -22.99 -4.46
N ALA A 287 18.48 -23.19 -5.18
CA ALA A 287 17.28 -22.38 -5.02
C ALA A 287 16.79 -22.34 -3.56
N LEU A 288 16.76 -23.49 -2.89
CA LEU A 288 16.31 -23.60 -1.50
C LEU A 288 17.25 -22.89 -0.51
N ILE A 289 18.58 -22.98 -0.72
CA ILE A 289 19.59 -22.27 0.08
C ILE A 289 19.45 -20.76 -0.12
N LEU A 290 19.31 -20.31 -1.36
CA LEU A 290 19.18 -18.91 -1.73
C LEU A 290 17.94 -18.28 -1.10
N ILE A 291 16.77 -18.91 -1.27
CA ILE A 291 15.51 -18.43 -0.67
C ILE A 291 15.63 -18.34 0.85
N LYS A 292 16.19 -19.37 1.50
CA LYS A 292 16.43 -19.34 2.95
C LYS A 292 17.31 -18.16 3.34
N ASN A 293 18.44 -17.97 2.66
CA ASN A 293 19.38 -16.90 2.97
C ASN A 293 18.74 -15.52 2.78
N THR A 294 17.97 -15.30 1.71
CA THR A 294 17.26 -14.03 1.49
C THR A 294 16.23 -13.75 2.59
N ILE A 295 15.37 -14.72 2.90
CA ILE A 295 14.34 -14.57 3.94
C ILE A 295 14.96 -14.34 5.31
N CYS A 296 16.02 -15.06 5.65
CA CYS A 296 16.63 -15.01 6.97
C CYS A 296 17.60 -13.85 7.17
N HIS A 297 18.07 -13.20 6.10
CA HIS A 297 18.93 -12.02 6.18
C HIS A 297 18.11 -10.72 6.24
N ASP A 298 17.07 -10.63 5.41
CA ASP A 298 16.24 -9.41 5.29
C ASP A 298 15.01 -9.42 6.22
N GLY A 299 14.90 -10.44 7.08
CA GLY A 299 13.71 -10.84 7.84
C GLY A 299 13.14 -9.82 8.84
N LYS A 300 12.42 -8.82 8.31
CA LYS A 300 11.15 -8.38 8.88
C LYS A 300 10.08 -8.62 7.83
N LEU A 301 9.49 -9.82 7.84
CA LEU A 301 8.23 -10.09 7.13
C LEU A 301 7.13 -9.35 7.91
N GLY A 302 6.76 -8.17 7.43
CA GLY A 302 5.67 -7.34 7.95
C GLY A 302 4.43 -7.47 7.09
#